data_AF-A0A9D0VL59-F1
#
_entry.id   AF-A0A9D0VL59-F1
#
_cell.length_a   1.000
_cell.length_b   1.000
_cell.length_c   1.000
_cell.angle_alpha   90.00
_cell.angle_beta   90.00
_cell.angle_gamma   90.00
#
_symmetry.space_group_name_H-M   'P 1'
#
loop_
_entity.id
_entity.type
_entity.pdbx_description
1 polymer ?
#
loop_
_entity_poly.entity_id
_entity_poly.type
_entity_poly.pdbx_seq_one_letter_code
_entity_poly.pdbx_strand_id
1 'polypeptide(L)'
;MAQRRSGLAARFRKAVTDAQRARQQSEDATRRAIEAARRARVELLEELEAIAREIGFLSAQRSRDGLTLRYQERYLHLALEGDGELRVEFEGTGDDVHRLFRQAELGDRWVYSRRRRTREDRVPLFDQGLEELFVTALGMPRPGEEPEPPSGPGGRSL
;
A
#
# COMPACT_ATOMS: atom_id res chain seq x y z
N MET A 1 19.90 29.11 54.34
CA MET A 1 18.88 29.07 53.27
C MET A 1 19.39 28.65 51.87
N ALA A 2 20.69 28.44 51.64
CA ALA A 2 21.25 28.13 50.30
C ALA A 2 21.00 26.69 49.81
N GLN A 3 20.99 25.69 50.69
CA GLN A 3 20.85 24.27 50.33
C GLN A 3 19.49 23.90 49.71
N ARG A 4 18.39 24.62 50.04
CA ARG A 4 17.07 24.37 49.44
C ARG A 4 16.95 24.88 48.00
N ARG A 5 17.72 25.91 47.63
CA ARG A 5 17.71 26.48 46.27
C ARG A 5 18.50 25.65 45.26
N SER A 6 19.57 24.95 45.68
CA SER A 6 20.37 24.11 44.76
C SER A 6 19.65 22.83 44.34
N GLY A 7 18.82 22.24 45.21
CA GLY A 7 18.01 21.06 44.89
C GLY A 7 16.93 21.32 43.82
N LEU A 8 16.33 22.52 43.84
CA LEU A 8 15.34 22.92 42.84
C LEU A 8 15.98 23.08 41.45
N ALA A 9 17.11 23.80 41.37
CA ALA A 9 17.86 23.98 40.13
C ALA A 9 18.33 22.63 39.53
N ALA A 10 18.74 21.67 40.36
CA ALA A 10 19.11 20.33 39.89
C ALA A 10 17.92 19.57 39.28
N ARG A 11 16.73 19.66 39.89
CA ARG A 11 15.50 19.01 39.38
C ARG A 11 15.04 19.63 38.07
N PHE A 12 15.10 20.96 37.93
CA PHE A 12 14.78 21.63 36.68
C PHE A 12 15.77 21.28 35.56
N ARG A 13 17.08 21.24 35.84
CA ARG A 13 18.08 20.78 34.85
C ARG A 13 17.78 19.37 34.38
N LYS A 14 17.51 18.44 35.30
CA LYS A 14 17.12 17.06 34.97
C LYS A 14 15.86 17.03 34.10
N ALA A 15 14.80 17.74 34.50
CA ALA A 15 13.55 17.77 33.76
C ALA A 15 13.72 18.31 32.32
N VAL A 16 14.53 19.37 32.13
CA VAL A 16 14.84 19.91 30.80
C VAL A 16 15.65 18.90 29.97
N THR A 17 16.67 18.26 30.54
CA THR A 17 17.45 17.23 29.84
C THR A 17 16.60 16.02 29.45
N ASP A 18 15.72 15.57 30.34
CA ASP A 18 14.82 14.44 30.06
C ASP A 18 13.82 14.80 28.96
N ALA A 19 13.24 16.02 28.99
CA ALA A 19 12.36 16.51 27.94
C ALA A 19 13.07 16.66 26.58
N GLN A 20 14.30 17.17 26.57
CA GLN A 20 15.12 17.27 25.36
C GLN A 20 15.45 15.89 24.79
N ARG A 21 15.81 14.93 25.65
CA ARG A 21 16.09 13.54 25.23
C ARG A 21 14.84 12.88 24.66
N ALA A 22 13.68 13.04 25.30
CA ALA A 22 12.42 12.50 24.81
C ALA A 22 12.04 13.10 23.45
N ARG A 23 12.25 14.41 23.26
CA ARG A 23 12.03 15.08 21.98
C ARG A 23 12.94 14.53 20.89
N GLN A 24 14.25 14.43 21.15
CA GLN A 24 15.21 13.89 20.19
C GLN A 24 14.86 12.45 19.80
N GLN A 25 14.50 11.61 20.78
CA GLN A 25 14.11 10.22 20.52
C GLN A 25 12.85 10.12 19.65
N SER A 26 11.86 11.00 19.88
CA SER A 26 10.65 11.08 19.06
C SER A 26 10.95 11.51 17.63
N GLU A 27 11.79 12.52 17.45
CA GLU A 27 12.21 13.01 16.14
C GLU A 27 13.00 11.94 15.37
N ASP A 28 13.94 11.26 16.02
CA ASP A 28 14.72 10.17 15.42
C ASP A 28 13.83 8.97 15.07
N ALA A 29 12.88 8.60 15.94
CA ALA A 29 11.93 7.52 15.68
C ALA A 29 11.03 7.85 14.49
N THR A 30 10.52 9.08 14.42
CA THR A 30 9.70 9.56 13.30
C THR A 30 10.46 9.49 11.99
N ARG A 31 11.72 9.97 12.00
CA ARG A 31 12.58 9.92 10.81
C ARG A 31 12.82 8.50 10.34
N ARG A 32 13.16 7.59 11.26
CA ARG A 32 13.36 6.16 10.94
C ARG A 32 12.09 5.52 10.39
N ALA A 33 10.92 5.83 10.96
CA ALA A 33 9.65 5.32 10.49
C ALA A 33 9.34 5.78 9.05
N ILE A 34 9.55 7.06 8.75
CA ILE A 34 9.38 7.60 7.39
C ILE A 34 10.34 6.93 6.40
N GLU A 35 11.62 6.80 6.76
CA GLU A 35 12.61 6.16 5.89
C GLU A 35 12.29 4.68 5.66
N ALA A 36 11.85 3.95 6.69
CA ALA A 36 11.42 2.55 6.58
C ALA A 36 10.18 2.41 5.68
N ALA A 37 9.18 3.29 5.84
CA ALA A 37 7.97 3.29 5.03
C ALA A 37 8.28 3.53 3.54
N ARG A 38 9.18 4.48 3.25
CA ARG A 38 9.64 4.76 1.88
C ARG A 38 10.37 3.55 1.27
N ARG A 39 11.23 2.87 2.03
CA ARG A 39 11.94 1.66 1.57
C ARG A 39 10.97 0.53 1.27
N ALA A 40 10.08 0.22 2.21
CA ALA A 40 9.08 -0.84 2.03
C ALA A 40 8.20 -0.60 0.79
N ARG A 41 7.89 0.65 0.48
CA ARG A 41 7.15 1.03 -0.73
C ARG A 41 7.97 0.80 -2.00
N VAL A 42 9.25 1.17 -1.99
CA VAL A 42 10.14 0.92 -3.14
C VAL A 42 10.22 -0.57 -3.42
N GLU A 43 10.45 -1.38 -2.38
CA GLU A 43 10.50 -2.84 -2.43
C GLU A 43 9.19 -3.42 -2.98
N LEU A 44 8.03 -2.98 -2.47
CA LEU A 44 6.73 -3.43 -3.00
C LEU A 44 6.59 -3.18 -4.51
N LEU A 45 6.91 -1.97 -4.95
CA LEU A 45 6.76 -1.63 -6.36
C LEU A 45 7.76 -2.40 -7.24
N GLU A 46 8.95 -2.73 -6.72
CA GLU A 46 9.92 -3.58 -7.43
C GLU A 46 9.43 -5.03 -7.52
N GLU A 47 8.84 -5.55 -6.44
CA GLU A 47 8.23 -6.88 -6.41
C GLU A 47 7.05 -6.99 -7.39
N LEU A 48 6.18 -5.98 -7.45
CA LEU A 48 5.09 -5.93 -8.43
C LEU A 48 5.58 -5.87 -9.87
N GLU A 49 6.68 -5.15 -10.12
CA GLU A 49 7.32 -5.13 -11.44
C GLU A 49 7.92 -6.49 -11.81
N ALA A 50 8.55 -7.19 -10.85
CA ALA A 50 9.04 -8.55 -11.05
C ALA A 50 7.90 -9.53 -11.36
N ILE A 51 6.81 -9.50 -10.59
CA ILE A 51 5.61 -10.32 -10.83
C ILE A 51 5.03 -10.05 -12.23
N ALA A 52 4.93 -8.80 -12.65
CA ALA A 52 4.44 -8.46 -13.98
C ALA A 52 5.30 -9.07 -15.10
N ARG A 53 6.63 -9.07 -14.92
CA ARG A 53 7.57 -9.70 -15.86
C ARG A 53 7.45 -11.22 -15.85
N GLU A 54 7.28 -11.84 -14.68
CA GLU A 54 7.10 -13.28 -14.53
C GLU A 54 5.80 -13.77 -15.20
N ILE A 55 4.71 -13.01 -15.06
CA ILE A 55 3.44 -13.30 -15.74
C ILE A 55 3.60 -13.22 -17.28
N GLY A 56 4.45 -12.33 -17.79
CA GLY A 56 4.77 -12.22 -19.21
C GLY A 56 3.70 -11.58 -20.10
N PHE A 57 2.47 -11.41 -19.60
CA PHE A 57 1.36 -10.75 -20.29
C PHE A 57 1.08 -9.33 -19.79
N LEU A 58 1.72 -8.92 -18.69
CA LEU A 58 1.58 -7.59 -18.13
C LEU A 58 2.74 -6.70 -18.59
N SER A 59 2.41 -5.46 -18.94
CA SER A 59 3.42 -4.41 -19.05
C SER A 59 3.45 -3.61 -17.76
N ALA A 60 4.65 -3.37 -17.25
CA ALA A 60 4.91 -2.56 -16.07
C ALA A 60 5.69 -1.32 -16.47
N GLN A 61 5.21 -0.15 -16.07
CA GLN A 61 5.86 1.13 -16.32
C GLN A 61 5.99 1.91 -15.01
N ARG A 62 7.24 2.11 -14.59
CA ARG A 62 7.55 2.90 -13.40
C ARG A 62 7.71 4.38 -13.75
N SER A 63 7.17 5.25 -12.92
CA SER A 63 7.29 6.71 -13.04
C SER A 63 7.67 7.33 -11.70
N ARG A 64 7.78 8.66 -11.66
CA ARG A 64 7.99 9.41 -10.41
C ARG A 64 6.78 9.37 -9.50
N ASP A 65 5.59 9.19 -10.08
CA ASP A 65 4.31 9.26 -9.38
C ASP A 65 3.80 7.89 -8.95
N GLY A 66 4.44 6.79 -9.39
CA GLY A 66 4.01 5.44 -9.03
C GLY A 66 4.44 4.35 -10.00
N LEU A 67 3.68 3.25 -9.98
CA LEU A 67 3.81 2.13 -10.93
C LEU A 67 2.49 1.96 -11.68
N THR A 68 2.55 1.83 -13.00
CA THR A 68 1.39 1.49 -13.82
C THR A 68 1.58 0.09 -14.39
N LEU A 69 0.63 -0.78 -14.14
CA LEU A 69 0.49 -2.08 -14.78
C LEU A 69 -0.60 -2.00 -15.87
N ARG A 70 -0.39 -2.65 -17.00
CA ARG A 70 -1.40 -2.73 -18.08
C ARG A 70 -1.54 -4.14 -18.62
N TYR A 71 -2.78 -4.48 -18.91
CA TYR A 71 -3.20 -5.68 -19.62
C TYR A 71 -4.25 -5.28 -20.65
N GLN A 72 -3.97 -5.53 -21.93
CA GLN A 72 -4.83 -5.07 -23.04
C GLN A 72 -5.07 -3.55 -22.96
N GLU A 73 -6.33 -3.10 -22.97
CA GLU A 73 -6.72 -1.68 -22.88
C GLU A 73 -6.87 -1.19 -21.42
N ARG A 74 -6.75 -2.10 -20.44
CA ARG A 74 -6.98 -1.80 -19.02
C ARG A 74 -5.67 -1.47 -18.30
N TYR A 75 -5.77 -0.64 -17.27
CA TYR A 75 -4.63 -0.24 -16.46
C TYR A 75 -4.94 -0.29 -14.97
N LEU A 76 -3.88 -0.48 -14.18
CA LEU A 76 -3.84 -0.39 -12.74
C LEU A 76 -2.67 0.52 -12.36
N HIS A 77 -2.97 1.67 -11.78
CA HIS A 77 -1.97 2.64 -11.33
C HIS A 77 -1.87 2.64 -9.80
N LEU A 78 -0.64 2.50 -9.31
CA LEU A 78 -0.28 2.53 -7.90
C LEU A 78 0.42 3.86 -7.63
N ALA A 79 -0.37 4.90 -7.36
CA ALA A 79 0.11 6.25 -7.14
C ALA A 79 0.70 6.42 -5.73
N LEU A 80 1.80 7.16 -5.61
CA LEU A 80 2.41 7.47 -4.33
C LEU A 80 1.49 8.38 -3.49
N GLU A 81 1.12 7.95 -2.28
CA GLU A 81 0.33 8.75 -1.34
C GLU A 81 1.06 8.84 0.01
N GLY A 82 1.50 10.05 0.37
CA GLY A 82 2.28 10.27 1.59
C GLY A 82 3.60 9.50 1.64
N ASP A 83 4.04 9.15 2.86
CA ASP A 83 5.36 8.54 3.09
C ASP A 83 5.36 7.00 3.12
N GLY A 84 4.18 6.36 3.20
CA GLY A 84 4.07 4.91 3.39
C GLY A 84 2.83 4.25 2.78
N GLU A 85 2.02 5.00 2.05
CA GLU A 85 0.80 4.49 1.44
C GLU A 85 0.89 4.60 -0.10
N LEU A 86 0.07 3.81 -0.77
CA LEU A 86 -0.17 3.92 -2.21
C LEU A 86 -1.66 4.05 -2.43
N ARG A 87 -2.06 4.98 -3.29
CA ARG A 87 -3.41 5.00 -3.84
C ARG A 87 -3.48 4.07 -5.04
N VAL A 88 -4.57 3.33 -5.14
CA VAL A 88 -4.80 2.43 -6.26
C VAL A 88 -5.87 3.02 -7.18
N GLU A 89 -5.56 3.16 -8.46
CA GLU A 89 -6.42 3.81 -9.44
C GLU A 89 -6.54 2.94 -10.69
N PHE A 90 -7.75 2.73 -11.17
CA PHE A 90 -8.04 1.99 -12.40
C PHE A 90 -9.41 2.40 -12.94
N GLU A 91 -9.73 1.98 -14.15
CA GLU A 91 -11.03 2.29 -14.76
C GLU A 91 -12.17 1.59 -14.02
N GLY A 92 -13.24 2.33 -13.71
CA GLY A 92 -14.43 1.79 -13.05
C GLY A 92 -14.41 1.82 -11.53
N THR A 93 -13.46 2.52 -10.89
CA THR A 93 -13.45 2.75 -9.44
C THR A 93 -14.63 3.59 -8.95
N GLY A 94 -15.17 4.49 -9.77
CA GLY A 94 -16.30 5.35 -9.38
C GLY A 94 -15.96 6.19 -8.13
N ASP A 95 -16.81 6.10 -7.11
CA ASP A 95 -16.61 6.77 -5.81
C ASP A 95 -15.81 5.92 -4.79
N ASP A 96 -15.32 4.75 -5.19
CA ASP A 96 -14.57 3.86 -4.30
C ASP A 96 -13.15 4.38 -4.08
N VAL A 97 -12.69 4.30 -2.83
CA VAL A 97 -11.31 4.65 -2.48
C VAL A 97 -10.53 3.37 -2.25
N HIS A 98 -9.47 3.19 -3.03
CA HIS A 98 -8.61 2.02 -3.00
C HIS A 98 -7.19 2.40 -2.56
N ARG A 99 -6.63 1.67 -1.60
CA ARG A 99 -5.32 1.97 -1.01
C ARG A 99 -4.52 0.73 -0.68
N LEU A 100 -3.20 0.86 -0.69
CA LEU A 100 -2.25 -0.07 -0.09
C LEU A 100 -1.52 0.61 1.06
N PHE A 101 -1.45 -0.05 2.20
CA PHE A 101 -0.70 0.41 3.35
C PHE A 101 -0.10 -0.76 4.14
N ARG A 102 0.89 -0.47 4.99
CA ARG A 102 1.49 -1.43 5.90
C ARG A 102 0.67 -1.49 7.18
N GLN A 103 0.25 -2.68 7.60
CA GLN A 103 -0.52 -2.85 8.84
C GLN A 103 0.32 -3.53 9.92
N ALA A 104 0.61 -2.81 11.00
CA ALA A 104 1.48 -3.26 12.09
C ALA A 104 0.93 -4.50 12.81
N GLU A 105 -0.39 -4.59 13.02
CA GLU A 105 -1.00 -5.74 13.71
C GLU A 105 -0.88 -7.05 12.92
N LEU A 106 -0.58 -6.98 11.62
CA LEU A 106 -0.38 -8.13 10.74
C LEU A 106 1.12 -8.41 10.50
N GLY A 107 2.01 -7.95 11.38
CA GLY A 107 3.45 -8.09 11.19
C GLY A 107 3.98 -7.18 10.08
N ASP A 108 3.42 -5.98 10.01
CA ASP A 108 3.65 -4.98 8.96
C ASP A 108 3.29 -5.46 7.56
N ARG A 109 2.44 -6.47 7.34
CA ARG A 109 2.11 -6.90 5.96
C ARG A 109 1.43 -5.79 5.15
N TRP A 110 1.65 -5.80 3.83
CA TRP A 110 0.92 -4.94 2.90
C TRP A 110 -0.55 -5.38 2.85
N VAL A 111 -1.45 -4.43 3.03
CA VAL A 111 -2.90 -4.63 3.04
C VAL A 111 -3.51 -3.79 1.94
N TYR A 112 -4.35 -4.41 1.15
CA TYR A 112 -5.24 -3.74 0.22
C TYR A 112 -6.55 -3.42 0.91
N SER A 113 -6.93 -2.13 0.87
CA SER A 113 -8.20 -1.65 1.37
C SER A 113 -9.03 -1.06 0.25
N ARG A 114 -10.31 -1.43 0.23
CA ARG A 114 -11.35 -0.86 -0.65
C ARG A 114 -12.45 -0.31 0.24
N ARG A 115 -12.66 1.01 0.17
CA ARG A 115 -13.73 1.68 0.90
C ARG A 115 -14.86 2.08 -0.03
N ARG A 116 -16.06 1.56 0.23
CA ARG A 116 -17.31 1.89 -0.48
C ARG A 116 -18.29 2.51 0.51
N ARG A 117 -18.59 3.81 0.37
CA ARG A 117 -19.48 4.56 1.28
C ARG A 117 -19.11 4.37 2.76
N THR A 118 -19.79 3.47 3.46
CA THR A 118 -19.62 3.17 4.90
C THR A 118 -18.87 1.87 5.18
N ARG A 119 -18.62 1.02 4.18
CA ARG A 119 -17.93 -0.26 4.35
C ARG A 119 -16.49 -0.14 3.88
N GLU A 120 -15.58 -0.60 4.72
CA GLU A 120 -14.17 -0.79 4.36
C GLU A 120 -13.88 -2.29 4.38
N ASP A 121 -13.35 -2.77 3.27
CA ASP A 121 -12.91 -4.15 3.09
C ASP A 121 -11.39 -4.18 3.06
N ARG A 122 -10.77 -5.10 3.80
CA ARG A 122 -9.31 -5.16 3.99
C ARG A 122 -8.83 -6.58 3.82
N VAL A 123 -7.84 -6.76 2.94
CA VAL A 123 -7.25 -8.07 2.66
C VAL A 123 -5.73 -7.96 2.56
N PRO A 124 -4.96 -8.94 3.06
CA PRO A 124 -3.53 -8.99 2.81
C PRO A 124 -3.25 -9.04 1.30
N LEU A 125 -2.32 -8.19 0.85
CA LEU A 125 -2.05 -7.99 -0.57
C LEU A 125 -1.62 -9.28 -1.26
N PHE A 126 -0.61 -9.96 -0.71
CA PHE A 126 -0.02 -11.15 -1.34
C PHE A 126 -0.80 -12.46 -1.10
N ASP A 127 -1.84 -12.44 -0.26
CA ASP A 127 -2.68 -13.62 -0.05
C ASP A 127 -3.87 -13.63 -1.02
N GLN A 128 -4.56 -12.48 -1.16
CA GLN A 128 -5.76 -12.37 -2.00
C GLN A 128 -5.90 -11.01 -2.68
N GLY A 129 -5.38 -9.93 -2.08
CA GLY A 129 -5.57 -8.58 -2.59
C GLY A 129 -5.02 -8.35 -4.00
N LEU A 130 -3.89 -8.98 -4.33
CA LEU A 130 -3.23 -8.82 -5.62
C LEU A 130 -4.01 -9.51 -6.74
N GLU A 131 -4.53 -10.71 -6.48
CA GLU A 131 -5.41 -11.41 -7.43
C GLU A 131 -6.69 -10.62 -7.69
N GLU A 132 -7.37 -10.15 -6.63
CA GLU A 132 -8.56 -9.30 -6.76
C GLU A 132 -8.26 -8.04 -7.59
N LEU A 133 -7.08 -7.43 -7.40
CA LEU A 133 -6.65 -6.28 -8.19
C LEU A 133 -6.44 -6.63 -9.66
N PHE A 134 -5.76 -7.72 -9.98
CA PHE A 134 -5.55 -8.12 -11.37
C PHE A 134 -6.86 -8.50 -12.07
N VAL A 135 -7.75 -9.20 -11.39
CA VAL A 135 -9.06 -9.57 -11.93
C VAL A 135 -9.94 -8.33 -12.10
N THR A 136 -10.08 -7.52 -11.05
CA THR A 136 -11.01 -6.38 -11.05
C THR A 136 -10.50 -5.21 -11.88
N ALA A 137 -9.24 -4.82 -11.71
CA ALA A 137 -8.67 -3.65 -12.37
C ALA A 137 -8.22 -3.94 -13.79
N LEU A 138 -7.56 -5.08 -14.00
CA LEU A 138 -6.98 -5.44 -15.29
C LEU A 138 -7.85 -6.38 -16.10
N GLY A 139 -8.89 -7.01 -15.52
CA GLY A 139 -9.74 -7.95 -16.25
C GLY A 139 -9.04 -9.26 -16.57
N MET A 140 -8.03 -9.62 -15.79
CA MET A 140 -7.36 -10.90 -15.96
C MET A 140 -8.30 -12.05 -15.55
N PRO A 141 -8.17 -13.22 -16.19
CA PRO A 141 -8.93 -14.40 -15.78
C PRO A 141 -8.53 -14.80 -14.35
N ARG A 142 -9.49 -15.32 -13.58
CA ARG A 142 -9.20 -15.87 -12.25
C ARG A 142 -8.37 -17.14 -12.39
N PRO A 143 -7.32 -17.33 -11.58
CA PRO A 143 -6.58 -18.58 -11.56
C PRO A 143 -7.52 -19.75 -11.21
N GLY A 144 -7.58 -20.77 -12.07
CA GLY A 144 -8.39 -21.97 -11.83
C GLY A 144 -9.81 -21.94 -12.39
N GLU A 145 -10.28 -20.81 -12.96
CA GLU A 145 -11.45 -20.81 -13.83
C GLU A 145 -11.01 -21.16 -15.27
N GLU A 146 -11.52 -22.26 -15.82
CA GLU A 146 -11.37 -22.53 -17.25
C GLU A 146 -12.07 -21.41 -18.05
N PRO A 147 -11.45 -20.89 -19.13
CA PRO A 147 -12.12 -19.91 -19.97
C PRO A 147 -13.41 -20.53 -20.52
N GLU A 148 -14.55 -19.95 -20.19
CA GLU A 148 -15.82 -20.39 -20.77
C GLU A 148 -15.70 -20.34 -22.30
N PRO A 149 -15.97 -21.45 -23.01
CA PRO A 149 -15.95 -21.44 -24.45
C PRO A 149 -16.95 -20.39 -24.94
N PRO A 150 -16.63 -19.63 -26.00
CA PRO A 150 -17.56 -18.64 -26.52
C PRO A 150 -18.89 -19.32 -26.80
N SER A 151 -19.95 -18.84 -26.16
CA SER A 151 -21.32 -19.25 -26.42
C SER A 151 -21.60 -19.04 -27.92
N GLY A 152 -21.38 -20.10 -28.70
CA GLY A 152 -21.60 -20.08 -30.14
C GLY A 152 -23.06 -19.73 -30.41
N PRO A 153 -23.35 -18.95 -31.46
CA PRO A 153 -24.71 -18.57 -31.78
C PRO A 153 -25.51 -19.86 -31.98
N GLY A 154 -26.49 -20.08 -31.11
CA GLY A 154 -27.37 -21.23 -31.16
C GLY A 154 -27.90 -21.39 -32.57
N GLY A 155 -27.43 -22.44 -33.24
CA GLY A 155 -27.94 -22.87 -34.52
C GLY A 155 -29.42 -23.15 -34.34
N ARG A 156 -30.25 -22.20 -34.77
CA ARG A 156 -31.63 -22.49 -35.15
C ARG A 156 -31.56 -23.34 -36.41
N SER A 157 -31.54 -24.66 -36.21
CA SER A 157 -31.91 -25.59 -37.26
C SER A 157 -33.35 -25.29 -37.69
N LEU A 158 -33.50 -25.17 -39.01
CA LEU A 158 -34.74 -24.97 -39.77
C LEU A 158 -35.77 -26.08 -39.50
#